data_AF-A0A7I8VRJ3-F1
#
_entry.id   AF-A0A7I8VRJ3-F1
#
_cell.length_a   1.000
_cell.length_b   1.000
_cell.length_c   1.000
_cell.angle_alpha   90.00
_cell.angle_beta   90.00
_cell.angle_gamma   90.00
#
_symmetry.space_group_name_H-M   'P 1'
#
loop_
_entity.id
_entity.type
_entity.pdbx_description
1 polymer ?
#
loop_
_entity_poly.entity_id
_entity_poly.type
_entity_poly.pdbx_seq_one_letter_code
_entity_poly.pdbx_strand_id
1 'polypeptide(L)'
;MPNRLKRLHNVVQVLDKFRVKFKKMSNFVYFNPSTSEKDYVLSEIIKLILQSDELPPSNECLQWYTQSKDNENESDRILGQETKYFTSSSYDKLTNKIIDNLLNHNFDDVLSNLLKQITLPTNSQYARHGFSFFRLALECFRRKGEESLSDMSELIKLLVRWTIVSREHVIIEYARMLEQYGEYEQAQASFIKTKKSGLKKASQWEKELETLYLGQKAVSEYLLAINRYSSKVVMENSTEDFEPPNKKRRKNDTNKIVQSTILSKVLPYFVRILDMPSANYDFYTKLSVEIKCNNGQLEDAIKLLKAYSLKNPRNPTPFRELYSLYLKDLGDVKPAIEYLEKFCQLCPSDDLCIELCEMQMRHEYSSLICINVLMKYLEYPCNTDKRKAWKFLAALLLDIMDKFVNLI
;
A
#
# COMPACT_ATOMS: atom_id res chain seq x y z
N MET A 1 -23.29 8.07 17.49
CA MET A 1 -24.29 7.57 16.50
C MET A 1 -24.61 8.54 15.33
N PRO A 2 -24.66 9.88 15.47
CA PRO A 2 -25.01 10.78 14.35
C PRO A 2 -24.05 10.72 13.15
N ASN A 3 -22.76 10.47 13.40
CA ASN A 3 -21.72 10.42 12.36
C ASN A 3 -21.81 9.18 11.45
N ARG A 4 -22.41 8.07 11.91
CA ARG A 4 -22.66 6.88 11.06
C ARG A 4 -23.76 7.14 10.04
N LEU A 5 -24.85 7.80 10.44
CA LEU A 5 -25.93 8.21 9.53
C LEU A 5 -25.44 9.24 8.49
N LYS A 6 -24.54 10.16 8.87
CA LYS A 6 -23.95 11.13 7.94
C LYS A 6 -23.01 10.48 6.90
N ARG A 7 -22.24 9.46 7.31
CA ARG A 7 -21.41 8.64 6.39
C ARG A 7 -22.28 7.81 5.44
N LEU A 8 -23.32 7.15 5.95
CA LEU A 8 -24.31 6.45 5.13
C LEU A 8 -25.00 7.42 4.16
N HIS A 9 -25.34 8.63 4.61
CA HIS A 9 -25.98 9.64 3.79
C HIS A 9 -25.06 10.12 2.65
N ASN A 10 -23.76 10.29 2.88
CA ASN A 10 -22.81 10.68 1.83
C ASN A 10 -22.60 9.55 0.80
N VAL A 11 -22.49 8.29 1.24
CA VAL A 11 -22.42 7.13 0.35
C VAL A 11 -23.71 6.99 -0.45
N VAL A 12 -24.87 7.12 0.20
CA VAL A 12 -26.18 7.11 -0.47
C VAL A 12 -26.33 8.29 -1.43
N GLN A 13 -25.82 9.49 -1.13
CA GLN A 13 -25.85 10.64 -2.05
C GLN A 13 -24.95 10.44 -3.27
N VAL A 14 -23.78 9.81 -3.11
CA VAL A 14 -22.92 9.43 -4.25
C VAL A 14 -23.61 8.37 -5.09
N LEU A 15 -24.15 7.32 -4.46
CA LEU A 15 -24.91 6.27 -5.13
C LEU A 15 -26.19 6.80 -5.78
N ASP A 16 -26.88 7.79 -5.22
CA ASP A 16 -28.05 8.44 -5.82
C ASP A 16 -27.68 9.39 -6.95
N LYS A 17 -26.54 10.10 -6.87
CA LYS A 17 -26.01 10.86 -8.02
C LYS A 17 -25.66 9.92 -9.17
N PHE A 18 -25.08 8.76 -8.88
CA PHE A 18 -24.89 7.70 -9.86
C PHE A 18 -26.22 7.14 -10.36
N ARG A 19 -27.18 6.82 -9.48
CA ARG A 19 -28.52 6.32 -9.82
C ARG A 19 -29.29 7.31 -10.70
N VAL A 20 -29.21 8.61 -10.45
CA VAL A 20 -29.85 9.66 -11.28
C VAL A 20 -29.16 9.80 -12.63
N LYS A 21 -27.82 9.69 -12.68
CA LYS A 21 -27.05 9.65 -13.94
C LYS A 21 -27.41 8.38 -14.75
N PHE A 22 -27.53 7.23 -14.09
CA PHE A 22 -27.99 5.95 -14.65
C PHE A 22 -29.46 5.98 -15.07
N LYS A 23 -30.35 6.63 -14.31
CA LYS A 23 -31.79 6.75 -14.62
C LYS A 23 -32.05 7.67 -15.82
N LYS A 24 -31.19 8.68 -16.00
CA LYS A 24 -31.17 9.51 -17.23
C LYS A 24 -30.65 8.72 -18.43
N MET A 25 -29.75 7.76 -18.23
CA MET A 25 -29.22 6.88 -19.29
C MET A 25 -30.15 5.68 -19.59
N SER A 26 -30.91 5.18 -18.61
CA SER A 26 -31.84 4.04 -18.74
C SER A 26 -33.16 4.36 -19.44
N ASN A 27 -33.42 5.64 -19.73
CA ASN A 27 -34.52 6.02 -20.63
C ASN A 27 -34.21 5.67 -22.11
N PHE A 28 -32.98 5.22 -22.40
CA PHE A 28 -32.68 4.43 -23.59
C PHE A 28 -32.87 2.95 -23.23
N VAL A 29 -33.93 2.37 -23.74
CA VAL A 29 -34.27 0.95 -23.60
C VAL A 29 -33.08 0.12 -24.11
N TYR A 30 -32.54 -0.75 -23.25
CA TYR A 30 -31.32 -1.57 -23.41
C TYR A 30 -29.96 -0.88 -23.20
N PHE A 31 -29.69 -0.41 -21.98
CA PHE A 31 -28.31 -0.20 -21.53
C PHE A 31 -27.91 -1.30 -20.53
N ASN A 32 -27.13 -2.28 -21.00
CA ASN A 32 -26.42 -3.24 -20.16
C ASN A 32 -25.00 -2.68 -20.03
N PRO A 33 -24.59 -2.14 -18.87
CA PRO A 33 -23.29 -1.49 -18.74
C PRO A 33 -22.19 -2.48 -19.12
N SER A 34 -21.17 -1.99 -19.84
CA SER A 34 -20.06 -2.83 -20.28
C SER A 34 -19.34 -3.42 -19.07
N THR A 35 -18.64 -4.54 -19.26
CA THR A 35 -17.79 -5.15 -18.22
C THR A 35 -16.82 -4.12 -17.62
N SER A 36 -16.29 -3.20 -18.43
CA SER A 36 -15.42 -2.12 -17.98
C SER A 36 -16.10 -1.12 -17.04
N GLU A 37 -17.38 -0.81 -17.23
CA GLU A 37 -18.14 0.09 -16.35
C GLU A 37 -18.44 -0.57 -15.00
N LYS A 38 -18.64 -1.89 -14.96
CA LYS A 38 -18.83 -2.65 -13.72
C LYS A 38 -17.53 -2.78 -12.93
N ASP A 39 -16.42 -3.03 -13.61
CA ASP A 39 -15.08 -3.02 -13.01
C ASP A 39 -14.71 -1.65 -12.46
N TYR A 40 -15.11 -0.58 -13.15
CA TYR A 40 -14.96 0.80 -12.67
C TYR A 40 -15.70 1.01 -11.34
N VAL A 41 -16.98 0.62 -11.24
CA VAL A 41 -17.77 0.77 -10.01
C VAL A 41 -17.19 -0.06 -8.85
N LEU A 42 -16.81 -1.32 -9.10
CA LEU A 42 -16.20 -2.16 -8.07
C LEU A 42 -14.86 -1.58 -7.59
N SER A 43 -14.04 -1.04 -8.51
CA SER A 43 -12.78 -0.38 -8.17
C SER A 43 -12.96 0.91 -7.37
N GLU A 44 -13.96 1.74 -7.68
CA GLU A 44 -14.26 2.96 -6.92
C GLU A 44 -14.78 2.64 -5.51
N ILE A 45 -15.56 1.57 -5.36
CA ILE A 45 -15.99 1.09 -4.04
C ILE A 45 -14.78 0.60 -3.22
N ILE A 46 -13.87 -0.16 -3.83
CA ILE A 46 -12.62 -0.58 -3.18
C ILE A 46 -11.80 0.64 -2.76
N LYS A 47 -11.65 1.67 -3.61
CA LYS A 47 -10.96 2.92 -3.25
C LYS A 47 -11.61 3.63 -2.07
N LEU A 48 -12.94 3.76 -2.07
CA LEU A 48 -13.67 4.42 -0.99
C LEU A 48 -13.54 3.66 0.34
N ILE A 49 -13.54 2.32 0.30
CA ILE A 49 -13.29 1.48 1.48
C ILE A 49 -11.86 1.69 1.98
N LEU A 50 -10.87 1.65 1.08
CA LEU A 50 -9.46 1.89 1.38
C LEU A 50 -9.21 3.30 1.96
N GLN A 51 -10.03 4.29 1.60
CA GLN A 51 -9.93 5.68 2.11
C GLN A 51 -10.69 5.92 3.42
N SER A 52 -11.50 4.97 3.91
CA SER A 52 -12.51 5.24 4.94
C SER A 52 -12.13 4.94 6.41
N ASP A 53 -11.05 4.20 6.69
CA ASP A 53 -10.69 3.77 8.07
C ASP A 53 -9.19 3.87 8.41
N GLU A 54 -8.89 3.88 9.71
CA GLU A 54 -7.67 4.26 10.47
C GLU A 54 -6.31 3.63 10.11
N LEU A 55 -6.21 2.86 9.02
CA LEU A 55 -4.93 2.39 8.49
C LEU A 55 -4.79 2.92 7.06
N PRO A 56 -3.72 3.68 6.74
CA PRO A 56 -3.53 4.15 5.38
C PRO A 56 -3.47 2.91 4.47
N PRO A 57 -4.25 2.87 3.38
CA PRO A 57 -4.08 1.84 2.38
C PRO A 57 -2.62 1.90 1.89
N SER A 58 -2.01 0.77 1.50
CA SER A 58 -0.70 0.87 0.87
C SER A 58 -0.85 1.79 -0.35
N ASN A 59 -0.14 2.93 -0.36
CA ASN A 59 -0.22 3.94 -1.41
C ASN A 59 0.01 3.34 -2.81
N GLU A 60 0.73 2.22 -2.86
CA GLU A 60 0.95 1.36 -4.03
C GLU A 60 -0.35 0.89 -4.70
N CYS A 61 -1.40 0.53 -3.94
CA CYS A 61 -2.67 0.06 -4.50
C CYS A 61 -3.47 1.17 -5.20
N LEU A 62 -3.45 2.39 -4.65
CA LEU A 62 -4.18 3.53 -5.21
C LEU A 62 -3.44 4.13 -6.41
N GLN A 63 -2.11 4.16 -6.38
CA GLN A 63 -1.27 4.82 -7.39
C GLN A 63 -1.08 3.97 -8.66
N TRP A 64 -0.91 2.65 -8.54
CA TRP A 64 -0.73 1.75 -9.68
C TRP A 64 -1.96 1.73 -10.61
N TYR A 65 -3.15 1.90 -10.05
CA TYR A 65 -4.41 2.03 -10.79
C TYR A 65 -4.49 3.31 -11.64
N THR A 66 -3.96 4.43 -11.13
CA THR A 66 -3.90 5.68 -11.91
C THR A 66 -3.03 5.53 -13.16
N GLN A 67 -2.00 4.70 -13.09
CA GLN A 67 -1.06 4.45 -14.19
C GLN A 67 -1.56 3.40 -15.19
N SER A 68 -2.37 2.42 -14.78
CA SER A 68 -2.99 1.46 -15.72
C SER A 68 -4.00 2.12 -16.67
N LYS A 69 -4.55 3.28 -16.26
CA LYS A 69 -5.47 4.11 -17.06
C LYS A 69 -4.81 4.72 -18.31
N ASP A 70 -3.49 4.91 -18.29
CA ASP A 70 -2.73 5.44 -19.43
C ASP A 70 -2.30 4.33 -20.42
N ASN A 71 -2.46 3.06 -20.05
CA ASN A 71 -2.07 1.87 -20.83
C ASN A 71 -3.27 1.02 -21.33
N GLU A 72 -4.51 1.54 -21.26
CA GLU A 72 -5.74 0.83 -21.68
C GLU A 72 -5.68 0.30 -23.14
N ASN A 73 -4.84 0.89 -23.99
CA ASN A 73 -4.67 0.47 -25.39
C ASN A 73 -4.00 -0.91 -25.60
N GLU A 74 -3.28 -1.46 -24.62
CA GLU A 74 -2.61 -2.77 -24.76
C GLU A 74 -3.51 -3.94 -24.31
N SER A 75 -4.36 -3.71 -23.30
CA SER A 75 -5.38 -4.65 -22.80
C SER A 75 -6.47 -4.91 -23.84
N ASP A 76 -6.94 -3.84 -24.49
CA ASP A 76 -8.02 -3.91 -25.48
C ASP A 76 -7.56 -4.54 -26.80
N ARG A 77 -6.25 -4.51 -27.10
CA ARG A 77 -5.66 -5.08 -28.32
C ARG A 77 -5.47 -6.59 -28.25
N ILE A 78 -5.32 -7.17 -27.05
CA ILE A 78 -5.19 -8.62 -26.83
C ILE A 78 -6.55 -9.31 -26.77
N LEU A 79 -7.63 -8.58 -26.46
CA LEU A 79 -8.96 -9.15 -26.16
C LEU A 79 -10.07 -8.72 -27.16
N GLY A 80 -9.71 -8.08 -28.27
CA GLY A 80 -10.62 -7.41 -29.20
C GLY A 80 -11.49 -8.28 -30.11
N GLN A 81 -11.56 -9.60 -29.94
CA GLN A 81 -12.49 -10.44 -30.71
C GLN A 81 -13.13 -11.47 -29.78
N GLU A 82 -14.46 -11.57 -29.84
CA GLU A 82 -15.32 -12.52 -29.11
C GLU A 82 -15.84 -12.09 -27.73
N THR A 83 -16.79 -11.15 -27.70
CA THR A 83 -17.94 -11.24 -26.78
C THR A 83 -19.17 -10.52 -27.34
N LYS A 84 -19.97 -11.25 -28.12
CA LYS A 84 -21.43 -11.05 -28.16
C LYS A 84 -22.04 -12.22 -27.39
N TYR A 85 -23.11 -11.93 -26.64
CA TYR A 85 -23.87 -12.80 -25.74
C TYR A 85 -23.38 -12.85 -24.29
N PHE A 86 -24.33 -13.19 -23.41
CA PHE A 86 -24.22 -13.54 -21.97
C PHE A 86 -24.77 -12.51 -20.97
N THR A 87 -25.62 -13.01 -20.07
CA THR A 87 -26.64 -12.28 -19.29
C THR A 87 -26.15 -11.83 -17.91
N SER A 88 -26.50 -10.62 -17.52
CA SER A 88 -25.92 -9.82 -16.43
C SER A 88 -26.42 -10.09 -14.99
N SER A 89 -27.45 -10.91 -14.78
CA SER A 89 -28.23 -10.87 -13.52
C SER A 89 -27.62 -11.59 -12.31
N SER A 90 -26.84 -12.67 -12.50
CA SER A 90 -26.25 -13.44 -11.39
C SER A 90 -24.99 -12.81 -10.82
N TYR A 91 -24.16 -12.21 -11.69
CA TYR A 91 -22.96 -11.46 -11.29
C TYR A 91 -23.34 -10.25 -10.44
N ASP A 92 -24.37 -9.50 -10.85
CA ASP A 92 -24.80 -8.28 -10.16
C ASP A 92 -25.31 -8.57 -8.74
N LYS A 93 -26.03 -9.69 -8.53
CA LYS A 93 -26.50 -10.08 -7.19
C LYS A 93 -25.35 -10.40 -6.23
N LEU A 94 -24.33 -11.11 -6.71
CA LEU A 94 -23.18 -11.46 -5.87
C LEU A 94 -22.33 -10.25 -5.56
N THR A 95 -22.03 -9.42 -6.56
CA THR A 95 -21.24 -8.21 -6.39
C THR A 95 -21.93 -7.28 -5.39
N ASN A 96 -23.25 -7.11 -5.48
CA ASN A 96 -24.02 -6.37 -4.49
C ASN A 96 -23.92 -6.99 -3.09
N LYS A 97 -24.01 -8.32 -2.97
CA LYS A 97 -23.85 -9.00 -1.68
C LYS A 97 -22.45 -8.82 -1.08
N ILE A 98 -21.41 -8.86 -1.90
CA ILE A 98 -20.02 -8.59 -1.48
C ILE A 98 -19.89 -7.15 -1.02
N ILE A 99 -20.42 -6.19 -1.79
CA ILE A 99 -20.43 -4.77 -1.43
C ILE A 99 -21.17 -4.55 -0.11
N ASP A 100 -22.38 -5.10 0.04
CA ASP A 100 -23.17 -4.99 1.26
C ASP A 100 -22.42 -5.56 2.46
N ASN A 101 -21.78 -6.72 2.31
CA ASN A 101 -20.99 -7.31 3.38
C ASN A 101 -19.74 -6.50 3.71
N LEU A 102 -19.06 -5.92 2.71
CA LEU A 102 -17.92 -5.02 2.92
C LEU A 102 -18.34 -3.74 3.67
N LEU A 103 -19.45 -3.12 3.26
CA LEU A 103 -19.99 -1.92 3.90
C LEU A 103 -20.43 -2.16 5.34
N ASN A 104 -20.79 -3.41 5.66
CA ASN A 104 -21.15 -3.84 7.01
C ASN A 104 -19.97 -4.47 7.79
N HIS A 105 -18.75 -4.46 7.25
CA HIS A 105 -17.56 -5.09 7.84
C HIS A 105 -17.69 -6.59 8.12
N ASN A 106 -18.57 -7.29 7.40
CA ASN A 106 -18.76 -8.74 7.50
C ASN A 106 -17.74 -9.48 6.62
N PHE A 107 -16.45 -9.36 6.96
CA PHE A 107 -15.34 -9.89 6.14
C PHE A 107 -15.40 -11.42 5.96
N ASP A 108 -15.92 -12.16 6.93
CA ASP A 108 -16.12 -13.61 6.84
C ASP A 108 -17.07 -14.00 5.71
N ASP A 109 -18.18 -13.27 5.60
CA ASP A 109 -19.14 -13.52 4.54
C ASP A 109 -18.58 -13.09 3.18
N VAL A 110 -17.77 -12.02 3.13
CA VAL A 110 -17.06 -11.63 1.90
C VAL A 110 -16.14 -12.77 1.46
N LEU A 111 -15.27 -13.25 2.35
CA LEU A 111 -14.32 -14.34 2.06
C LEU A 111 -15.04 -15.63 1.68
N SER A 112 -16.09 -16.03 2.41
CA SER A 112 -16.90 -17.21 2.09
C SER A 112 -17.54 -17.09 0.70
N ASN A 113 -18.09 -15.92 0.35
CA ASN A 113 -18.68 -15.70 -0.95
C ASN A 113 -17.60 -15.71 -2.07
N LEU A 114 -16.42 -15.13 -1.82
CA LEU A 114 -15.29 -15.13 -2.76
C LEU A 114 -14.75 -16.54 -2.99
N LEU A 115 -14.51 -17.31 -1.93
CA LEU A 115 -14.06 -18.71 -1.99
C LEU A 115 -15.05 -19.59 -2.74
N LYS A 116 -16.36 -19.42 -2.48
CA LYS A 116 -17.41 -20.12 -3.24
C LYS A 116 -17.34 -19.82 -4.73
N GLN A 117 -16.96 -18.61 -5.15
CA GLN A 117 -16.78 -18.32 -6.58
C GLN A 117 -15.51 -18.92 -7.15
N ILE A 118 -14.40 -18.81 -6.42
CA ILE A 118 -13.09 -19.27 -6.90
C ILE A 118 -13.03 -20.81 -6.99
N THR A 119 -13.89 -21.50 -6.24
CA THR A 119 -13.99 -22.97 -6.29
C THR A 119 -14.92 -23.49 -7.41
N LEU A 120 -15.73 -22.64 -8.05
CA LEU A 120 -16.66 -23.08 -9.10
C LEU A 120 -15.90 -23.43 -10.40
N PRO A 121 -15.88 -24.70 -10.84
CA PRO A 121 -14.97 -25.17 -11.91
C PRO A 121 -15.25 -24.68 -13.33
N THR A 122 -16.37 -23.96 -13.57
CA THR A 122 -16.95 -23.83 -14.91
C THR A 122 -17.24 -22.40 -15.36
N ASN A 123 -16.92 -21.39 -14.56
CA ASN A 123 -17.42 -20.05 -14.81
C ASN A 123 -16.34 -19.12 -15.38
N SER A 124 -16.09 -19.26 -16.69
CA SER A 124 -15.17 -18.42 -17.50
C SER A 124 -15.40 -16.91 -17.32
N GLN A 125 -16.60 -16.51 -16.88
CA GLN A 125 -16.97 -15.13 -16.57
C GLN A 125 -16.19 -14.55 -15.38
N TYR A 126 -16.04 -15.32 -14.30
CA TYR A 126 -15.37 -14.87 -13.06
C TYR A 126 -13.85 -14.98 -13.16
N ALA A 127 -13.41 -15.84 -14.07
CA ALA A 127 -12.02 -16.03 -14.44
C ALA A 127 -11.37 -14.69 -14.84
N ARG A 128 -12.08 -13.84 -15.60
CA ARG A 128 -11.64 -12.48 -16.01
C ARG A 128 -11.47 -11.51 -14.82
N HIS A 129 -12.20 -11.71 -13.73
CA HIS A 129 -12.15 -10.87 -12.53
C HIS A 129 -11.34 -11.50 -11.38
N GLY A 130 -10.67 -12.64 -11.64
CA GLY A 130 -9.95 -13.40 -10.61
C GLY A 130 -8.92 -12.57 -9.86
N PHE A 131 -8.28 -11.60 -10.53
CA PHE A 131 -7.33 -10.69 -9.90
C PHE A 131 -7.96 -9.70 -8.92
N SER A 132 -9.11 -9.12 -9.28
CA SER A 132 -9.85 -8.20 -8.40
C SER A 132 -10.37 -8.91 -7.16
N PHE A 133 -10.90 -10.13 -7.34
CA PHE A 133 -11.33 -10.98 -6.23
C PHE A 133 -10.17 -11.42 -5.34
N PHE A 134 -9.01 -11.72 -5.93
CA PHE A 134 -7.80 -12.01 -5.17
C PHE A 134 -7.39 -10.83 -4.28
N ARG A 135 -7.28 -9.62 -4.85
CA ARG A 135 -6.92 -8.42 -4.08
C ARG A 135 -7.93 -8.12 -2.97
N LEU A 136 -9.22 -8.28 -3.27
CA LEU A 136 -10.27 -8.08 -2.27
C LEU A 136 -10.16 -9.10 -1.13
N ALA A 137 -9.92 -10.37 -1.45
CA ALA A 137 -9.73 -11.41 -0.45
C ALA A 137 -8.49 -11.14 0.41
N LEU A 138 -7.36 -10.75 -0.20
CA LEU A 138 -6.16 -10.34 0.54
C LEU A 138 -6.42 -9.19 1.51
N GLU A 139 -7.15 -8.16 1.08
CA GLU A 139 -7.49 -7.04 1.96
C GLU A 139 -8.41 -7.49 3.10
N CYS A 140 -9.40 -8.35 2.84
CA CYS A 140 -10.24 -8.92 3.89
C CYS A 140 -9.41 -9.71 4.90
N PHE A 141 -8.42 -10.49 4.44
CA PHE A 141 -7.53 -11.22 5.33
C PHE A 141 -6.61 -10.29 6.13
N ARG A 142 -6.03 -9.26 5.52
CA ARG A 142 -5.23 -8.24 6.24
C ARG A 142 -6.02 -7.62 7.39
N ARG A 143 -7.32 -7.37 7.18
CA ARG A 143 -8.23 -6.81 8.19
C ARG A 143 -8.60 -7.80 9.29
N LYS A 144 -8.68 -9.10 8.99
CA LYS A 144 -8.93 -10.15 9.98
C LYS A 144 -7.71 -10.47 10.86
N GLY A 145 -6.49 -10.23 10.38
CA GLY A 145 -5.27 -10.52 11.11
C GLY A 145 -4.82 -11.98 11.03
N GLU A 146 -3.95 -12.38 11.97
CA GLU A 146 -3.20 -13.65 11.96
C GLU A 146 -4.09 -14.89 11.97
N GLU A 147 -5.27 -14.84 12.58
CA GLU A 147 -6.22 -15.96 12.68
C GLU A 147 -6.67 -16.50 11.31
N SER A 148 -6.43 -15.74 10.24
CA SER A 148 -6.88 -16.06 8.88
C SER A 148 -5.80 -16.64 7.95
N LEU A 149 -4.58 -16.87 8.45
CA LEU A 149 -3.45 -17.36 7.63
C LEU A 149 -3.70 -18.74 6.99
N SER A 150 -4.40 -19.64 7.69
CA SER A 150 -4.73 -20.98 7.17
C SER A 150 -5.68 -20.92 5.97
N ASP A 151 -6.80 -20.19 6.12
CA ASP A 151 -7.81 -19.98 5.07
C ASP A 151 -7.19 -19.34 3.83
N MET A 152 -6.21 -18.46 4.04
CA MET A 152 -5.49 -17.80 2.98
C MET A 152 -4.52 -18.72 2.25
N SER A 153 -3.79 -19.59 2.95
CA SER A 153 -2.96 -20.61 2.29
C SER A 153 -3.80 -21.47 1.33
N GLU A 154 -5.03 -21.81 1.74
CA GLU A 154 -5.98 -22.53 0.89
C GLU A 154 -6.44 -21.70 -0.31
N LEU A 155 -6.79 -20.42 -0.11
CA LEU A 155 -7.13 -19.50 -1.20
C LEU A 155 -5.99 -19.39 -2.23
N ILE A 156 -4.75 -19.22 -1.78
CA ILE A 156 -3.58 -19.10 -2.66
C ILE A 156 -3.38 -20.37 -3.47
N LYS A 157 -3.54 -21.55 -2.86
CA LYS A 157 -3.48 -22.84 -3.58
C LYS A 157 -4.55 -22.92 -4.67
N LEU A 158 -5.75 -22.40 -4.42
CA LEU A 158 -6.83 -22.33 -5.41
C LEU A 158 -6.51 -21.34 -6.53
N LEU A 159 -5.99 -20.15 -6.20
CA LEU A 159 -5.67 -19.10 -7.16
C LEU A 159 -4.46 -19.42 -8.04
N VAL A 160 -3.44 -20.09 -7.50
CA VAL A 160 -2.28 -20.56 -8.29
C VAL A 160 -2.71 -21.59 -9.35
N ARG A 161 -3.83 -22.29 -9.15
CA ARG A 161 -4.41 -23.18 -10.17
C ARG A 161 -5.17 -22.43 -11.27
N TRP A 162 -5.57 -21.19 -11.02
CA TRP A 162 -6.27 -20.36 -12.00
C TRP A 162 -5.26 -19.68 -12.92
N THR A 163 -5.32 -19.99 -14.22
CA THR A 163 -4.32 -19.60 -15.24
C THR A 163 -4.37 -18.13 -15.65
N ILE A 164 -5.30 -17.34 -15.11
CA ILE A 164 -5.56 -15.97 -15.58
C ILE A 164 -4.73 -14.94 -14.81
N VAL A 165 -4.39 -15.21 -13.56
CA VAL A 165 -3.42 -14.41 -12.83
C VAL A 165 -2.07 -15.06 -12.99
N SER A 166 -1.04 -14.28 -13.35
CA SER A 166 0.32 -14.80 -13.32
C SER A 166 0.62 -15.31 -11.91
N ARG A 167 1.01 -16.58 -11.84
CA ARG A 167 1.36 -17.27 -10.61
C ARG A 167 2.39 -16.50 -9.81
N GLU A 168 3.35 -15.87 -10.47
CA GLU A 168 4.40 -15.04 -9.88
C GLU A 168 3.80 -13.88 -9.07
N HIS A 169 2.78 -13.20 -9.59
CA HIS A 169 2.12 -12.09 -8.89
C HIS A 169 1.41 -12.57 -7.62
N VAL A 170 0.67 -13.69 -7.71
CA VAL A 170 -0.02 -14.27 -6.54
C VAL A 170 0.99 -14.65 -5.45
N ILE A 171 2.13 -15.24 -5.84
CA ILE A 171 3.19 -15.63 -4.90
C ILE A 171 3.83 -14.38 -4.26
N ILE A 172 4.12 -13.33 -5.03
CA ILE A 172 4.71 -12.09 -4.50
C ILE A 172 3.80 -11.48 -3.42
N GLU A 173 2.51 -11.33 -3.70
CA GLU A 173 1.57 -10.72 -2.74
C GLU A 173 1.37 -11.60 -1.49
N TYR A 174 1.32 -12.92 -1.67
CA TYR A 174 1.24 -13.85 -0.54
C TYR A 174 2.50 -13.79 0.34
N ALA A 175 3.68 -13.80 -0.27
CA ALA A 175 4.95 -13.71 0.45
C ALA A 175 5.06 -12.41 1.24
N ARG A 176 4.74 -11.26 0.63
CA ARG A 176 4.75 -9.95 1.30
C ARG A 176 3.88 -9.92 2.54
N MET A 177 2.73 -10.55 2.47
CA MET A 177 1.81 -10.58 3.59
C MET A 177 2.27 -11.56 4.67
N LEU A 178 2.82 -12.73 4.32
CA LEU A 178 3.48 -13.59 5.30
C LEU A 178 4.63 -12.85 6.01
N GLU A 179 5.43 -12.07 5.28
CA GLU A 179 6.47 -11.21 5.85
C GLU A 179 5.92 -10.15 6.82
N GLN A 180 4.74 -9.58 6.54
CA GLN A 180 4.04 -8.65 7.45
C GLN A 180 3.64 -9.31 8.78
N TYR A 181 3.31 -10.60 8.75
CA TYR A 181 3.00 -11.39 9.94
C TYR A 181 4.22 -12.08 10.57
N GLY A 182 5.43 -11.82 10.07
CA GLY A 182 6.66 -12.43 10.59
C GLY A 182 6.89 -13.89 10.18
N GLU A 183 6.08 -14.43 9.27
CA GLU A 183 6.14 -15.83 8.79
C GLU A 183 7.20 -16.01 7.68
N TYR A 184 8.44 -15.63 7.96
CA TYR A 184 9.51 -15.53 6.96
C TYR A 184 9.90 -16.87 6.33
N GLU A 185 9.88 -17.98 7.09
CA GLU A 185 10.12 -19.32 6.57
C GLU A 185 9.08 -19.71 5.53
N GLN A 186 7.79 -19.45 5.81
CA GLN A 186 6.70 -19.75 4.88
C GLN A 186 6.77 -18.84 3.66
N ALA A 187 7.10 -17.56 3.85
CA ALA A 187 7.28 -16.60 2.77
C ALA A 187 8.37 -17.08 1.80
N GLN A 188 9.53 -17.47 2.31
CA GLN A 188 10.61 -18.03 1.50
C GLN A 188 10.19 -19.33 0.80
N ALA A 189 9.52 -20.24 1.51
CA ALA A 189 9.08 -21.52 0.97
C ALA A 189 8.02 -21.39 -0.14
N SER A 190 7.27 -20.29 -0.16
CA SER A 190 6.27 -20.00 -1.19
C SER A 190 6.89 -19.84 -2.59
N PHE A 191 8.17 -19.43 -2.67
CA PHE A 191 8.94 -19.31 -3.91
C PHE A 191 9.43 -20.69 -4.39
N ILE A 192 8.49 -21.52 -4.84
CA ILE A 192 8.80 -22.77 -5.54
C ILE A 192 9.55 -22.46 -6.83
N LYS A 193 10.41 -23.37 -7.30
CA LYS A 193 11.05 -23.26 -8.63
C LYS A 193 9.96 -23.13 -9.70
N THR A 194 9.69 -21.90 -10.13
CA THR A 194 8.95 -21.64 -11.35
C THR A 194 9.81 -22.15 -12.50
N LYS A 195 9.22 -22.94 -13.40
CA LYS A 195 9.92 -23.29 -14.65
C LYS A 195 10.16 -21.98 -15.36
N LYS A 196 11.43 -21.66 -15.67
CA LYS A 196 11.73 -20.53 -16.57
C LYS A 196 10.85 -20.70 -17.79
N SER A 197 9.93 -19.76 -18.02
CA SER A 197 9.13 -19.76 -19.22
C SER A 197 10.12 -19.65 -20.38
N GLY A 198 10.32 -20.74 -21.13
CA GLY A 198 11.20 -20.78 -22.30
C GLY A 198 10.70 -19.93 -23.47
N LEU A 199 9.85 -18.94 -23.19
CA LEU A 199 9.24 -18.05 -24.16
C LEU A 199 10.32 -17.07 -24.63
N LYS A 200 10.83 -17.33 -25.84
CA LYS A 200 11.78 -16.46 -26.55
C LYS A 200 11.23 -15.05 -26.85
N LYS A 201 9.95 -14.77 -26.54
CA LYS A 201 9.27 -13.49 -26.71
C LYS A 201 8.38 -13.17 -25.49
N ALA A 202 8.98 -13.02 -24.31
CA ALA A 202 8.27 -12.47 -23.16
C ALA A 202 7.95 -10.99 -23.40
N SER A 203 6.73 -10.59 -23.10
CA SER A 203 6.28 -9.19 -23.03
C SER A 203 7.09 -8.39 -22.01
N GLN A 204 7.06 -7.06 -22.12
CA GLN A 204 7.74 -6.18 -21.15
C GLN A 204 7.22 -6.42 -19.72
N TRP A 205 5.90 -6.58 -19.57
CA TRP A 205 5.25 -6.91 -18.29
C TRP A 205 5.77 -8.23 -17.69
N GLU A 206 5.90 -9.29 -18.48
CA GLU A 206 6.41 -10.57 -17.97
C GLU A 206 7.86 -10.47 -17.49
N LYS A 207 8.69 -9.65 -18.15
CA LYS A 207 10.08 -9.38 -17.70
C LYS A 207 10.13 -8.58 -16.40
N GLU A 208 9.25 -7.58 -16.28
CA GLU A 208 9.12 -6.80 -15.04
C GLU A 208 8.64 -7.69 -13.90
N LEU A 209 7.64 -8.52 -14.14
CA LEU A 209 7.09 -9.45 -13.15
C LEU A 209 8.10 -10.54 -12.75
N GLU A 210 8.88 -11.08 -13.68
CA GLU A 210 9.99 -11.99 -13.35
C GLU A 210 11.03 -11.29 -12.46
N THR A 211 11.37 -10.05 -12.77
CA THR A 211 12.33 -9.27 -11.97
C THR A 211 11.77 -8.95 -10.59
N LEU A 212 10.48 -8.62 -10.46
CA LEU A 212 9.79 -8.45 -9.18
C LEU A 212 9.75 -9.75 -8.38
N TYR A 213 9.48 -10.87 -9.04
CA TYR A 213 9.45 -12.19 -8.40
C TYR A 213 10.82 -12.55 -7.82
N LEU A 214 11.89 -12.37 -8.59
CA LEU A 214 13.26 -12.61 -8.13
C LEU A 214 13.67 -11.63 -7.03
N GLY A 215 13.27 -10.36 -7.15
CA GLY A 215 13.53 -9.37 -6.11
C GLY A 215 12.82 -9.69 -4.81
N GLN A 216 11.52 -9.99 -4.85
CA GLN A 216 10.75 -10.36 -3.66
C GLN A 216 11.31 -11.63 -3.01
N LYS A 217 11.69 -12.64 -3.80
CA LYS A 217 12.36 -13.83 -3.28
C LYS A 217 13.63 -13.47 -2.50
N ALA A 218 14.45 -12.57 -3.05
CA ALA A 218 15.66 -12.09 -2.39
C ALA A 218 15.33 -11.33 -1.09
N VAL A 219 14.21 -10.59 -1.04
CA VAL A 219 13.71 -9.97 0.20
C VAL A 219 13.35 -11.00 1.24
N SER A 220 12.59 -12.04 0.89
CA SER A 220 12.21 -13.09 1.83
C SER A 220 13.46 -13.80 2.38
N GLU A 221 14.47 -14.06 1.54
CA GLU A 221 15.77 -14.59 1.97
C GLU A 221 16.48 -13.68 2.96
N TYR A 222 16.44 -12.37 2.73
CA TYR A 222 17.03 -11.36 3.60
C TYR A 222 16.33 -11.26 4.95
N LEU A 223 15.01 -11.10 4.95
CA LEU A 223 14.21 -10.98 6.18
C LEU A 223 14.33 -12.23 7.05
N LEU A 224 14.30 -13.42 6.43
CA LEU A 224 14.52 -14.68 7.13
C LEU A 224 15.90 -14.74 7.78
N ALA A 225 16.95 -14.30 7.08
CA ALA A 225 18.30 -14.29 7.62
C ALA A 225 18.43 -13.34 8.82
N ILE A 226 17.79 -12.16 8.76
CA ILE A 226 17.71 -11.23 9.89
C ILE A 226 16.96 -11.87 11.05
N ASN A 227 15.80 -12.47 10.81
CA ASN A 227 14.99 -13.07 11.86
C ASN A 227 15.72 -14.20 12.62
N ARG A 228 16.37 -15.10 11.87
CA ARG A 228 17.19 -16.18 12.43
C ARG A 228 18.36 -15.65 13.24
N TYR A 229 18.91 -14.51 12.84
CA TYR A 229 19.98 -13.86 13.58
C TYR A 229 19.46 -13.24 14.88
N SER A 230 18.40 -12.43 14.83
CA SER A 230 17.80 -11.82 16.01
C SER A 230 17.40 -12.86 17.06
N SER A 231 16.85 -13.99 16.63
CA SER A 231 16.48 -15.11 17.51
C SER A 231 17.69 -15.74 18.21
N LYS A 232 18.84 -15.87 17.52
CA LYS A 232 20.07 -16.41 18.12
C LYS A 232 20.66 -15.46 19.17
N VAL A 233 20.66 -14.16 18.92
CA VAL A 233 21.16 -13.15 19.87
C VAL A 233 20.34 -13.16 21.16
N VAL A 234 19.01 -13.27 21.06
CA VAL A 234 18.12 -13.34 22.23
C VAL A 234 18.37 -14.59 23.06
N MET A 235 18.58 -15.75 22.42
CA MET A 235 18.88 -17.00 23.11
C MET A 235 20.26 -16.95 23.80
N GLU A 236 21.26 -16.34 23.19
CA GLU A 236 22.61 -16.23 23.78
C GLU A 236 22.69 -15.23 24.94
N ASN A 237 21.91 -14.14 24.91
CA ASN A 237 21.84 -13.15 25.99
C ASN A 237 20.99 -13.60 27.19
N SER A 238 20.16 -14.64 27.04
CA SER A 238 19.41 -15.24 28.16
C SER A 238 20.20 -16.30 28.91
N THR A 239 21.37 -16.71 28.39
CA THR A 239 22.30 -17.65 29.00
C THR A 239 23.58 -16.96 29.49
N GLU A 240 23.49 -15.79 30.14
CA GLU A 240 24.64 -15.03 30.67
C GLU A 240 25.37 -15.76 31.82
N ASP A 241 26.15 -16.79 31.46
CA ASP A 241 27.37 -17.16 32.17
C ASP A 241 28.55 -16.49 31.44
N PHE A 242 29.09 -15.43 32.04
CA PHE A 242 30.39 -14.76 31.77
C PHE A 242 31.13 -15.16 30.46
N GLU A 243 30.71 -14.64 29.30
CA GLU A 243 31.51 -14.77 28.06
C GLU A 243 32.67 -13.75 28.02
N PRO A 244 33.92 -14.18 27.74
CA PRO A 244 35.08 -13.30 27.69
C PRO A 244 35.01 -12.30 26.52
N PRO A 245 35.52 -11.06 26.70
CA PRO A 245 35.35 -9.93 25.77
C PRO A 245 35.85 -10.19 24.32
N ASN A 246 36.77 -11.13 24.13
CA ASN A 246 37.27 -11.50 22.79
C ASN A 246 36.26 -12.27 21.92
N LYS A 247 35.26 -12.94 22.52
CA LYS A 247 34.18 -13.60 21.75
C LYS A 247 33.15 -12.59 21.22
N LYS A 248 32.88 -11.51 21.96
CA LYS A 248 31.95 -10.43 21.55
C LYS A 248 32.42 -9.69 20.29
N ARG A 249 33.74 -9.47 20.13
CA ARG A 249 34.33 -8.86 18.91
C ARG A 249 34.17 -9.74 17.66
N ARG A 250 34.49 -11.03 17.74
CA ARG A 250 34.37 -11.97 16.61
C ARG A 250 32.92 -12.16 16.13
N LYS A 251 31.94 -12.09 17.03
CA LYS A 251 30.50 -12.15 16.69
C LYS A 251 30.08 -10.94 15.84
N ASN A 252 30.46 -9.72 16.24
CA ASN A 252 30.16 -8.50 15.47
C ASN A 252 30.72 -8.49 14.05
N ASP A 253 31.91 -9.05 13.83
CA ASP A 253 32.52 -9.14 12.50
C ASP A 253 31.80 -10.17 11.62
N THR A 254 31.39 -11.31 12.19
CA THR A 254 30.63 -12.34 11.46
C THR A 254 29.24 -11.82 11.05
N ASN A 255 28.63 -10.95 11.86
CA ASN A 255 27.33 -10.32 11.59
C ASN A 255 27.38 -9.40 10.38
N LYS A 256 28.42 -8.55 10.32
CA LYS A 256 28.68 -7.70 9.15
C LYS A 256 28.93 -8.54 7.90
N ILE A 257 29.60 -9.69 8.01
CA ILE A 257 29.88 -10.59 6.88
C ILE A 257 28.60 -11.25 6.35
N VAL A 258 27.72 -11.76 7.21
CA VAL A 258 26.45 -12.38 6.77
C VAL A 258 25.52 -11.34 6.16
N GLN A 259 25.37 -10.18 6.80
CA GLN A 259 24.58 -9.08 6.25
C GLN A 259 25.15 -8.61 4.90
N SER A 260 26.45 -8.30 4.80
CA SER A 260 27.06 -7.88 3.52
C SER A 260 26.93 -8.91 2.40
N THR A 261 27.05 -10.20 2.70
CA THR A 261 26.90 -11.28 1.71
C THR A 261 25.47 -11.37 1.18
N ILE A 262 24.46 -11.18 2.03
CA ILE A 262 23.05 -11.23 1.61
C ILE A 262 22.68 -9.93 0.90
N LEU A 263 23.12 -8.79 1.42
CA LEU A 263 22.90 -7.48 0.81
C LEU A 263 23.47 -7.37 -0.60
N SER A 264 24.66 -7.94 -0.85
CA SER A 264 25.23 -7.98 -2.20
C SER A 264 24.40 -8.79 -3.20
N LYS A 265 23.54 -9.71 -2.74
CA LYS A 265 22.60 -10.45 -3.58
C LYS A 265 21.29 -9.69 -3.82
N VAL A 266 20.79 -8.96 -2.82
CA VAL A 266 19.48 -8.30 -2.84
C VAL A 266 19.52 -6.96 -3.55
N LEU A 267 20.53 -6.13 -3.25
CA LEU A 267 20.64 -4.77 -3.78
C LEU A 267 20.60 -4.68 -5.31
N PRO A 268 21.23 -5.59 -6.10
CA PRO A 268 21.12 -5.56 -7.55
C PRO A 268 19.68 -5.70 -8.06
N TYR A 269 18.83 -6.46 -7.37
CA TYR A 269 17.41 -6.57 -7.73
C TYR A 269 16.65 -5.30 -7.38
N PHE A 270 16.95 -4.67 -6.25
CA PHE A 270 16.33 -3.40 -5.87
C PHE A 270 16.63 -2.29 -6.87
N VAL A 271 17.89 -2.15 -7.28
CA VAL A 271 18.27 -1.17 -8.32
C VAL A 271 17.45 -1.43 -9.58
N ARG A 272 17.39 -2.68 -10.05
CA ARG A 272 16.60 -3.05 -11.24
C ARG A 272 15.12 -2.74 -11.09
N ILE A 273 14.53 -3.01 -9.92
CA ILE A 273 13.11 -2.75 -9.65
C ILE A 273 12.82 -1.24 -9.61
N LEU A 274 13.70 -0.46 -8.97
CA LEU A 274 13.55 1.00 -8.86
C LEU A 274 13.82 1.75 -10.18
N ASP A 275 14.44 1.08 -11.15
CA ASP A 275 14.63 1.60 -12.51
C ASP A 275 13.53 1.17 -13.49
N MET A 276 12.55 0.38 -13.06
CA MET A 276 11.41 0.04 -13.92
C MET A 276 10.55 1.27 -14.23
N PRO A 277 9.95 1.36 -15.43
CA PRO A 277 9.01 2.42 -15.78
C PRO A 277 7.78 2.46 -14.86
N SER A 278 7.36 1.29 -14.37
CA SER A 278 6.23 1.07 -13.47
C SER A 278 6.61 1.20 -11.97
N ALA A 279 7.81 1.71 -11.66
CA ALA A 279 8.37 1.71 -10.31
C ALA A 279 7.69 2.69 -9.33
N ASN A 280 6.52 2.30 -8.85
CA ASN A 280 5.90 2.78 -7.62
C ASN A 280 5.92 1.65 -6.59
N TYR A 281 7.12 1.31 -6.13
CA TYR A 281 7.32 0.25 -5.15
C TYR A 281 7.95 0.82 -3.88
N ASP A 282 7.11 1.45 -3.08
CA ASP A 282 7.46 2.04 -1.78
C ASP A 282 8.11 1.03 -0.86
N PHE A 283 7.65 -0.21 -0.88
CA PHE A 283 8.24 -1.29 -0.11
C PHE A 283 9.74 -1.47 -0.41
N TYR A 284 10.12 -1.59 -1.68
CA TYR A 284 11.54 -1.78 -2.05
C TYR A 284 12.36 -0.52 -1.81
N THR A 285 11.78 0.67 -2.01
CA THR A 285 12.45 1.94 -1.68
C THR A 285 12.75 2.02 -0.19
N LYS A 286 11.76 1.78 0.68
CA LYS A 286 11.91 1.81 2.14
C LYS A 286 12.95 0.81 2.61
N LEU A 287 12.86 -0.43 2.13
CA LEU A 287 13.82 -1.47 2.49
C LEU A 287 15.24 -1.13 2.01
N SER A 288 15.39 -0.53 0.82
CA SER A 288 16.69 -0.06 0.33
C SER A 288 17.27 1.06 1.20
N VAL A 289 16.43 1.99 1.65
CA VAL A 289 16.82 3.09 2.55
C VAL A 289 17.24 2.53 3.90
N GLU A 290 16.44 1.65 4.50
CA GLU A 290 16.74 1.00 5.78
C GLU A 290 18.08 0.27 5.72
N ILE A 291 18.29 -0.53 4.68
CA ILE A 291 19.57 -1.23 4.44
C ILE A 291 20.73 -0.23 4.38
N LYS A 292 20.59 0.87 3.64
CA LYS A 292 21.65 1.87 3.49
C LYS A 292 21.95 2.56 4.82
N CYS A 293 20.92 2.98 5.56
CA CYS A 293 21.07 3.57 6.88
C CYS A 293 21.77 2.62 7.86
N ASN A 294 21.35 1.34 7.91
CA ASN A 294 21.94 0.32 8.78
C ASN A 294 23.42 0.03 8.45
N ASN A 295 23.86 0.31 7.23
CA ASN A 295 25.27 0.18 6.81
C ASN A 295 26.07 1.48 6.89
N GLY A 296 25.52 2.54 7.49
CA GLY A 296 26.18 3.85 7.57
C GLY A 296 26.29 4.58 6.24
N GLN A 297 25.47 4.22 5.24
CA GLN A 297 25.42 4.84 3.92
C GLN A 297 24.28 5.86 3.83
N LEU A 298 24.21 6.78 4.80
CA LEU A 298 23.08 7.72 4.93
C LEU A 298 22.95 8.63 3.71
N GLU A 299 24.06 9.13 3.15
CA GLU A 299 24.04 9.99 1.97
C GLU A 299 23.46 9.28 0.75
N ASP A 300 23.75 7.98 0.60
CA ASP A 300 23.20 7.18 -0.50
C ASP A 300 21.70 6.91 -0.30
N ALA A 301 21.26 6.75 0.94
CA ALA A 301 19.84 6.60 1.27
C ALA A 301 19.06 7.88 0.90
N ILE A 302 19.61 9.05 1.22
CA ILE A 302 19.06 10.36 0.87
C ILE A 302 19.05 10.55 -0.66
N LYS A 303 20.15 10.23 -1.36
CA LYS A 303 20.21 10.30 -2.83
C LYS A 303 19.15 9.43 -3.48
N LEU A 304 18.96 8.20 -2.99
CA LEU A 304 17.94 7.27 -3.48
C LEU A 304 16.53 7.85 -3.31
N LEU A 305 16.21 8.38 -2.12
CA LEU A 305 14.90 8.98 -1.86
C LEU A 305 14.65 10.25 -2.68
N LYS A 306 15.66 11.11 -2.86
CA LYS A 306 15.54 12.29 -3.71
C LYS A 306 15.26 11.90 -5.16
N ALA A 307 16.01 10.93 -5.70
CA ALA A 307 15.78 10.42 -7.05
C ALA A 307 14.36 9.80 -7.18
N TYR A 308 13.92 9.04 -6.17
CA TYR A 308 12.58 8.45 -6.15
C TYR A 308 11.48 9.53 -6.08
N SER A 309 11.67 10.59 -5.28
CA SER A 309 10.73 11.72 -5.18
C SER A 309 10.60 12.50 -6.50
N LEU A 310 11.68 12.59 -7.28
CA LEU A 310 11.66 13.26 -8.59
C LEU A 310 10.96 12.40 -9.65
N LYS A 311 11.16 11.07 -9.61
CA LYS A 311 10.44 10.13 -10.49
C LYS A 311 8.95 10.07 -10.13
N ASN A 312 8.61 10.15 -8.83
CA ASN A 312 7.25 9.97 -8.30
C ASN A 312 6.80 11.16 -7.44
N PRO A 313 6.59 12.36 -8.01
CA PRO A 313 6.35 13.59 -7.24
C PRO A 313 5.00 13.63 -6.51
N ARG A 314 4.06 12.75 -6.87
CA ARG A 314 2.76 12.61 -6.18
C ARG A 314 2.79 11.54 -5.09
N ASN A 315 3.89 10.82 -4.95
CA ASN A 315 4.03 9.80 -3.95
C ASN A 315 4.49 10.42 -2.62
N PRO A 316 3.68 10.34 -1.55
CA PRO A 316 4.02 10.94 -0.27
C PRO A 316 5.16 10.21 0.46
N THR A 317 5.36 8.92 0.16
CA THR A 317 6.34 8.06 0.85
C THR A 317 7.75 8.66 0.88
N PRO A 318 8.39 9.04 -0.26
CA PRO A 318 9.74 9.59 -0.21
C PRO A 318 9.87 10.87 0.61
N PHE A 319 8.85 11.73 0.61
CA PHE A 319 8.88 12.97 1.39
C PHE A 319 8.81 12.69 2.88
N ARG A 320 7.99 11.71 3.30
CA ARG A 320 7.93 11.24 4.70
C ARG A 320 9.26 10.65 5.16
N GLU A 321 9.88 9.80 4.34
CA GLU A 321 11.17 9.19 4.69
C GLU A 321 12.29 10.25 4.74
N LEU A 322 12.35 11.17 3.77
CA LEU A 322 13.31 12.29 3.77
C LEU A 322 13.15 13.16 5.01
N TYR A 323 11.92 13.52 5.37
CA TYR A 323 11.61 14.22 6.60
C TYR A 323 12.21 13.49 7.83
N SER A 324 11.95 12.19 7.96
CA SER A 324 12.45 11.39 9.08
C SER A 324 13.99 11.37 9.12
N LEU A 325 14.66 11.17 7.99
CA LEU A 325 16.13 11.13 7.94
C LEU A 325 16.76 12.49 8.29
N TYR A 326 16.23 13.58 7.73
CA TYR A 326 16.76 14.92 8.01
C TYR A 326 16.55 15.33 9.47
N LEU A 327 15.40 14.98 10.06
CA LEU A 327 15.13 15.32 11.45
C LEU A 327 15.90 14.44 12.44
N LYS A 328 15.85 13.11 12.27
CA LYS A 328 16.36 12.16 13.28
C LYS A 328 17.85 11.87 13.14
N ASP A 329 18.33 11.70 11.91
CA ASP A 329 19.71 11.23 11.67
C ASP A 329 20.68 12.38 11.43
N LEU A 330 20.23 13.47 10.81
CA LEU A 330 21.06 14.66 10.53
C LEU A 330 20.83 15.81 11.52
N GLY A 331 19.67 15.88 12.18
CA GLY A 331 19.28 17.01 13.02
C GLY A 331 19.10 18.32 12.24
N ASP A 332 18.94 18.25 10.92
CA ASP A 332 18.81 19.43 10.07
C ASP A 332 17.32 19.76 9.87
N VAL A 333 16.86 20.73 10.65
CA VAL A 333 15.44 21.09 10.76
C VAL A 333 14.91 21.73 9.50
N LYS A 334 15.72 22.52 8.78
CA LYS A 334 15.22 23.31 7.65
C LYS A 334 14.78 22.42 6.48
N PRO A 335 15.61 21.49 5.96
CA PRO A 335 15.16 20.52 4.97
C PRO A 335 14.06 19.60 5.51
N ALA A 336 14.07 19.26 6.80
CA ALA A 336 13.00 18.46 7.39
C ALA A 336 11.63 19.15 7.24
N ILE A 337 11.53 20.44 7.56
CA ILE A 337 10.30 21.24 7.36
C ILE A 337 9.91 21.27 5.87
N GLU A 338 10.85 21.52 4.96
CA GLU A 338 10.56 21.58 3.51
C GLU A 338 9.97 20.25 2.98
N TYR A 339 10.49 19.11 3.44
CA TYR A 339 9.96 17.81 3.05
C TYR A 339 8.64 17.47 3.73
N LEU A 340 8.46 17.88 4.99
CA LEU A 340 7.21 17.72 5.72
C LEU A 340 6.08 18.55 5.10
N GLU A 341 6.36 19.77 4.63
CA GLU A 341 5.40 20.59 3.89
C GLU A 341 4.91 19.90 2.63
N LYS A 342 5.83 19.35 1.82
CA LYS A 342 5.48 18.58 0.60
C LYS A 342 4.66 17.35 0.93
N PHE A 343 5.01 16.64 2.01
CA PHE A 343 4.22 15.50 2.49
C PHE A 343 2.80 15.93 2.88
N CYS A 344 2.63 16.98 3.68
CA CYS A 344 1.32 17.47 4.14
C CYS A 344 0.44 18.00 2.99
N GLN A 345 1.04 18.49 1.91
CA GLN A 345 0.31 18.84 0.70
C GLN A 345 -0.30 17.61 0.00
N LEU A 346 0.39 16.47 0.04
CA LEU A 346 -0.06 15.21 -0.56
C LEU A 346 -0.97 14.40 0.37
N CYS A 347 -0.72 14.46 1.68
CA CYS A 347 -1.44 13.72 2.72
C CYS A 347 -1.96 14.67 3.82
N PRO A 348 -2.87 15.60 3.49
CA PRO A 348 -3.39 16.58 4.45
C PRO A 348 -4.22 15.96 5.59
N SER A 349 -4.61 14.69 5.51
CA SER A 349 -5.31 13.98 6.59
C SER A 349 -4.36 13.38 7.64
N ASP A 350 -3.05 13.35 7.40
CA ASP A 350 -2.08 12.70 8.27
C ASP A 350 -1.74 13.57 9.50
N ASP A 351 -1.53 12.95 10.66
CA ASP A 351 -1.23 13.63 11.92
C ASP A 351 0.10 14.41 11.88
N LEU A 352 0.98 14.10 10.93
CA LEU A 352 2.19 14.89 10.63
C LEU A 352 1.88 16.36 10.25
N CYS A 353 0.65 16.69 9.85
CA CYS A 353 0.23 18.08 9.64
C CYS A 353 0.28 18.90 10.94
N ILE A 354 -0.02 18.27 12.08
CA ILE A 354 0.07 18.92 13.39
C ILE A 354 1.53 19.14 13.76
N GLU A 355 2.39 18.15 13.51
CA GLU A 355 3.83 18.24 13.76
C GLU A 355 4.47 19.35 12.93
N LEU A 356 4.07 19.51 11.66
CA LEU A 356 4.50 20.61 10.81
C LEU A 356 4.20 21.97 11.44
N CYS A 357 2.98 22.15 11.95
CA CYS A 357 2.58 23.41 12.60
C CYS A 357 3.38 23.65 13.89
N GLU A 358 3.65 22.60 14.68
CA GLU A 358 4.47 22.71 15.89
C GLU A 358 5.91 23.13 15.55
N MET A 359 6.50 22.55 14.51
CA MET A 359 7.84 22.90 14.04
C MET A 359 7.88 24.34 13.51
N GLN A 360 6.94 24.72 12.65
CA GLN A 360 6.87 26.07 12.08
C GLN A 360 6.74 27.14 13.18
N MET A 361 5.92 26.91 14.20
CA MET A 361 5.75 27.86 15.30
C MET A 361 7.00 28.02 16.17
N ARG A 362 7.77 26.93 16.39
CA ARG A 362 9.05 27.02 17.14
C ARG A 362 10.13 27.79 16.41
N HIS A 363 10.05 27.88 15.09
CA HIS A 363 11.02 28.55 14.24
C HIS A 363 10.48 29.88 13.66
N GLU A 364 9.48 30.47 14.32
CA GLU A 364 8.94 31.79 14.02
C GLU A 364 8.40 31.95 12.58
N TYR A 365 7.90 30.86 11.98
CA TYR A 365 7.23 30.92 10.69
C TYR A 365 5.80 31.48 10.81
N SER A 366 5.21 31.87 9.67
CA SER A 366 3.92 32.55 9.61
C SER A 366 2.76 31.70 10.16
N SER A 367 2.08 32.22 11.19
CA SER A 367 0.87 31.64 11.77
C SER A 367 -0.24 31.38 10.73
N LEU A 368 -0.28 32.15 9.64
CA LEU A 368 -1.23 31.95 8.53
C LEU A 368 -1.00 30.63 7.79
N ILE A 369 0.26 30.20 7.64
CA ILE A 369 0.59 28.92 6.99
C ILE A 369 0.06 27.77 7.85
N CYS A 370 0.32 27.81 9.16
CA CYS A 370 -0.18 26.82 10.11
C CYS A 370 -1.72 26.75 10.13
N ILE A 371 -2.41 27.91 10.10
CA ILE A 371 -3.87 27.94 10.02
C ILE A 371 -4.37 27.24 8.74
N ASN A 372 -3.78 27.55 7.59
CA ASN A 372 -4.17 26.92 6.33
C ASN A 372 -3.96 25.40 6.33
N VAL A 373 -2.85 24.93 6.92
CA VAL A 373 -2.58 23.49 7.09
C VAL A 373 -3.62 22.85 8.00
N LEU A 374 -3.88 23.43 9.18
CA LEU A 374 -4.84 22.89 10.15
C LEU A 374 -6.28 22.88 9.63
N MET A 375 -6.69 23.91 8.89
CA MET A 375 -8.01 23.95 8.26
C MET A 375 -8.18 22.79 7.27
N LYS A 376 -7.21 22.60 6.36
CA LYS A 376 -7.22 21.45 5.43
C LYS A 376 -7.23 20.11 6.17
N TYR A 377 -6.46 19.98 7.24
CA TYR A 377 -6.42 18.76 8.04
C TYR A 377 -7.77 18.45 8.72
N LEU A 378 -8.43 19.47 9.27
CA LEU A 378 -9.72 19.36 9.95
C LEU A 378 -10.92 19.19 9.00
N GLU A 379 -10.78 19.54 7.72
CA GLU A 379 -11.78 19.26 6.69
C GLU A 379 -11.98 17.75 6.44
N TYR A 380 -10.98 16.93 6.77
CA TYR A 380 -11.09 15.47 6.60
C TYR A 380 -12.00 14.85 7.68
N PRO A 381 -12.96 13.99 7.30
CA PRO A 381 -13.92 13.41 8.24
C PRO A 381 -13.28 12.64 9.41
N CYS A 382 -12.16 11.95 9.17
CA CYS A 382 -11.41 11.23 10.20
C CYS A 382 -10.79 12.15 11.27
N ASN A 383 -10.65 13.44 10.98
CA ASN A 383 -9.95 14.40 11.84
C ASN A 383 -10.89 15.40 12.53
N THR A 384 -12.19 15.37 12.23
CA THR A 384 -13.18 16.30 12.79
C THR A 384 -13.22 16.33 14.32
N ASP A 385 -12.91 15.21 14.99
CA ASP A 385 -12.90 15.11 16.45
C ASP A 385 -11.49 15.25 17.08
N LYS A 386 -10.45 15.60 16.29
CA LYS A 386 -9.06 15.71 16.75
C LYS A 386 -8.86 16.97 17.61
N ARG A 387 -9.12 16.85 18.91
CA ARG A 387 -9.03 17.94 19.89
C ARG A 387 -7.70 18.70 19.87
N LYS A 388 -6.57 18.03 19.63
CA LYS A 388 -5.23 18.65 19.58
C LYS A 388 -5.16 19.70 18.46
N ALA A 389 -5.63 19.35 17.26
CA ALA A 389 -5.65 20.25 16.11
C ALA A 389 -6.58 21.45 16.33
N TRP A 390 -7.79 21.23 16.87
CA TRP A 390 -8.71 22.33 17.20
C TRP A 390 -8.16 23.30 18.23
N LYS A 391 -7.53 22.80 19.30
CA LYS A 391 -6.89 23.65 20.30
C LYS A 391 -5.76 24.48 19.69
N PHE A 392 -4.97 23.87 18.82
CA PHE A 392 -3.87 24.56 18.16
C PHE A 392 -4.39 25.66 17.22
N LEU A 393 -5.40 25.35 16.40
CA LEU A 393 -6.03 26.32 15.52
C LEU A 393 -6.61 27.51 16.31
N ALA A 394 -7.32 27.23 17.40
CA ALA A 394 -7.88 28.28 18.26
C ALA A 394 -6.79 29.19 18.84
N ALA A 395 -5.68 28.63 19.32
CA ALA A 395 -4.56 29.39 19.84
C ALA A 395 -3.94 30.32 18.77
N LEU A 396 -3.76 29.83 17.54
CA LEU A 396 -3.23 30.64 16.43
C LEU A 396 -4.17 31.78 16.04
N LEU A 397 -5.48 31.53 16.04
CA LEU A 397 -6.48 32.57 15.73
C LEU A 397 -6.51 33.66 16.81
N LEU A 398 -6.43 33.28 18.08
CA LEU A 398 -6.37 34.25 19.19
C LEU A 398 -5.10 35.12 19.11
N ASP A 399 -3.93 34.53 18.86
CA ASP A 399 -2.68 35.27 18.71
C ASP A 399 -2.75 36.31 17.56
N ILE A 400 -3.38 35.95 16.44
CA ILE A 400 -3.60 36.89 15.33
C ILE A 400 -4.56 38.02 15.75
N MET A 401 -5.67 37.69 16.43
CA MET A 401 -6.63 38.69 16.90
C MET A 401 -5.98 39.67 17.88
N ASP A 402 -5.18 39.19 18.83
CA ASP A 402 -4.47 40.03 19.81
C ASP A 402 -3.48 40.98 19.12
N LYS A 403 -2.76 40.49 18.10
CA LYS A 403 -1.87 41.33 17.28
C LYS A 403 -2.64 42.41 16.52
N PHE A 404 -3.82 42.11 15.99
CA PHE A 404 -4.67 43.10 15.31
C PHE A 404 -5.20 44.17 16.27
N VAL A 405 -5.64 43.78 17.48
CA VAL A 405 -6.13 44.74 18.48
C VAL A 405 -5.03 45.70 18.92
N ASN A 406 -3.79 45.22 19.08
CA ASN A 406 -2.65 46.06 19.47
C ASN A 406 -2.14 47.00 18.35
N LEU A 407 -2.60 46.82 17.11
CA LEU A 407 -2.25 47.67 15.97
C LEU A 407 -3.22 48.84 15.78
N ILE A 408 -4.41 48.78 16.38
CA ILE A 408 -5.45 49.81 16.36
C ILE A 408 -5.28 50.69 17.59
#